data_AF-A0A517ZNY8-F1
#
_entry.id   AF-A0A517ZNY8-F1
#
_cell.length_a   1.000
_cell.length_b   1.000
_cell.length_c   1.000
_cell.angle_alpha   90.00
_cell.angle_beta   90.00
_cell.angle_gamma   90.00
#
_symmetry.space_group_name_H-M   'P 1'
#
loop_
_entity.id
_entity.type
_entity.pdbx_description
1 polymer ?
#
loop_
_entity_poly.entity_id
_entity_poly.type
_entity_poly.pdbx_seq_one_letter_code
_entity_poly.pdbx_strand_id
1 'polypeptide(L)'
;MTSRPTRRLYALGLFLACSLSWVGCSSSSHRNEPITMQGRLVIQEYSDVKPGSLDREIELTKDSDFQKNFNVWLSKPHKKQHSFETYVPILVVETDKTMVNFVGDTVVLASRENQDDVWTQYTWPADEEAIRLKGELLELFENQIDRAAPNN
;
A
#
# COMPACT_ATOMS: atom_id res chain seq x y z
N MET A 1 -38.52 23.90 -81.29
CA MET A 1 -37.12 24.08 -81.71
C MET A 1 -36.46 24.83 -80.56
N THR A 2 -35.51 24.33 -79.79
CA THR A 2 -34.41 23.38 -80.03
C THR A 2 -33.91 22.82 -78.69
N SER A 3 -33.38 21.59 -78.76
CA SER A 3 -32.34 20.95 -77.93
C SER A 3 -32.51 20.74 -76.42
N ARG A 4 -32.59 19.44 -76.09
CA ARG A 4 -32.33 18.78 -74.80
C ARG A 4 -30.81 18.75 -74.45
N PRO A 5 -30.30 17.79 -73.64
CA PRO A 5 -29.78 17.98 -72.28
C PRO A 5 -28.26 17.69 -72.19
N THR A 6 -27.59 17.92 -71.06
CA THR A 6 -26.22 17.40 -70.87
C THR A 6 -25.94 17.25 -69.37
N ARG A 7 -26.15 16.04 -68.82
CA ARG A 7 -25.20 14.92 -68.59
C ARG A 7 -24.61 14.96 -67.17
N ARG A 8 -24.92 13.87 -66.47
CA ARG A 8 -24.32 13.35 -65.24
C ARG A 8 -22.80 13.25 -65.36
N LEU A 9 -22.08 13.50 -64.26
CA LEU A 9 -20.81 12.83 -63.95
C LEU A 9 -20.74 12.54 -62.43
N TYR A 10 -20.62 11.24 -62.13
CA TYR A 10 -19.96 10.51 -61.02
C TYR A 10 -19.89 11.17 -59.63
N ALA A 11 -20.57 10.67 -58.59
CA ALA A 11 -20.26 9.45 -57.82
C ALA A 11 -18.82 9.43 -57.28
N LEU A 12 -18.64 9.72 -55.99
CA LEU A 12 -17.80 8.95 -55.05
C LEU A 12 -17.97 9.54 -53.66
N GLY A 13 -18.58 8.73 -52.79
CA GLY A 13 -18.74 9.07 -51.39
C GLY A 13 -17.39 9.14 -50.68
N LEU A 14 -17.31 10.01 -49.67
CA LEU A 14 -16.36 9.82 -48.60
C LEU A 14 -17.15 9.61 -47.31
N PHE A 15 -17.06 8.38 -46.84
CA PHE A 15 -17.61 7.92 -45.60
C PHE A 15 -16.96 8.65 -44.41
N LEU A 16 -17.84 8.95 -43.46
CA LEU A 16 -17.60 9.04 -42.03
C LEU A 16 -16.33 8.31 -41.56
N ALA A 17 -15.39 9.04 -40.98
CA ALA A 17 -14.48 8.50 -39.97
C ALA A 17 -14.23 9.61 -38.94
N CYS A 18 -15.07 9.64 -37.92
CA CYS A 18 -14.68 10.16 -36.61
C CYS A 18 -13.47 9.32 -36.18
N SER A 19 -12.27 9.86 -36.34
CA SER A 19 -11.08 9.40 -35.66
C SER A 19 -11.28 9.65 -34.17
N LEU A 20 -11.99 8.72 -33.53
CA LEU A 20 -12.00 8.52 -32.10
C LEU A 20 -10.56 8.49 -31.64
N SER A 21 -10.21 9.51 -30.87
CA SER A 21 -8.96 9.64 -30.14
C SER A 21 -8.87 8.44 -29.18
N TRP A 22 -8.30 7.34 -29.66
CA TRP A 22 -7.80 6.28 -28.79
C TRP A 22 -6.48 6.78 -28.21
N VAL A 23 -6.56 7.81 -27.37
CA VAL A 23 -5.60 7.93 -26.28
C VAL A 23 -5.86 6.67 -25.47
N GLY A 24 -5.03 5.66 -25.70
CA GLY A 24 -4.90 4.56 -24.77
C GLY A 24 -4.54 5.20 -23.44
N CYS A 25 -5.55 5.42 -22.60
CA CYS A 25 -5.37 5.30 -21.17
C CYS A 25 -4.77 3.92 -21.01
N SER A 26 -3.45 3.86 -20.86
CA SER A 26 -2.82 2.81 -20.10
C SER A 26 -3.51 2.87 -18.75
N SER A 27 -4.63 2.15 -18.64
CA SER A 27 -5.05 1.56 -17.39
C SER A 27 -3.88 0.65 -17.05
N SER A 28 -2.86 1.22 -16.40
CA SER A 28 -2.03 0.48 -15.46
C SER A 28 -3.03 -0.17 -14.54
N SER A 29 -3.45 -1.37 -14.93
CA SER A 29 -4.01 -2.35 -14.04
C SER A 29 -2.95 -2.49 -12.98
N HIS A 30 -3.08 -1.71 -11.90
CA HIS A 30 -2.42 -1.98 -10.64
C HIS A 30 -2.91 -3.37 -10.28
N ARG A 31 -2.17 -4.36 -10.78
CA ARG A 31 -2.27 -5.72 -10.31
C ARG A 31 -2.10 -5.58 -8.81
N ASN A 32 -3.06 -6.08 -8.04
CA ASN A 32 -2.89 -6.32 -6.62
C ASN A 32 -1.82 -7.41 -6.47
N GLU A 33 -0.57 -7.07 -6.78
CA GLU A 33 0.54 -7.94 -6.45
C GLU A 33 0.58 -8.05 -4.93
N PRO A 34 0.76 -9.25 -4.40
CA PRO A 34 0.81 -9.46 -2.96
C PRO A 34 1.96 -8.65 -2.40
N ILE A 35 1.64 -7.73 -1.49
CA ILE A 35 2.64 -6.91 -0.83
C ILE A 35 3.30 -7.77 0.23
N THR A 36 4.63 -7.86 0.15
CA THR A 36 5.43 -8.61 1.12
C THR A 36 6.50 -7.70 1.67
N MET A 37 6.72 -7.78 2.98
CA MET A 37 7.83 -7.15 3.67
C MET A 37 9.05 -8.04 3.53
N GLN A 38 9.98 -7.60 2.68
CA GLN A 38 11.28 -8.24 2.48
C GLN A 38 12.37 -7.34 3.03
N GLY A 39 13.42 -7.94 3.61
CA GLY A 39 14.55 -7.18 4.13
C GLY A 39 14.67 -7.25 5.65
N ARG A 40 15.47 -6.34 6.18
CA ARG A 40 15.57 -6.06 7.61
C ARG A 40 14.24 -5.49 8.08
N LEU A 41 13.66 -6.09 9.12
CA LEU A 41 12.39 -5.66 9.69
C LEU A 41 12.67 -4.87 10.96
N VAL A 42 12.24 -3.62 11.00
CA VAL A 42 12.31 -2.76 12.17
C VAL A 42 10.90 -2.59 12.70
N ILE A 43 10.70 -2.81 14.00
CA ILE A 43 9.42 -2.61 14.67
C ILE A 43 9.63 -1.48 15.67
N GLN A 44 8.79 -0.46 15.59
CA GLN A 44 8.86 0.75 16.41
C GLN A 44 7.54 0.96 17.12
N GLU A 45 7.59 1.16 18.43
CA GLU A 45 6.45 1.54 19.23
C GLU A 45 6.59 3.01 19.66
N TYR A 46 5.51 3.76 19.52
CA TYR A 46 5.43 5.17 19.85
C TYR A 46 4.61 5.39 21.12
N SER A 47 4.97 6.43 21.87
CA SER A 47 4.37 6.74 23.16
C SER A 47 2.94 7.26 23.03
N ASP A 48 2.02 6.63 23.76
CA ASP A 48 0.66 7.14 23.97
C ASP A 48 0.63 8.42 24.82
N VAL A 49 1.64 8.63 25.67
CA VAL A 49 1.73 9.79 26.59
C VAL A 49 2.31 11.01 25.87
N LYS A 50 3.23 10.79 24.92
CA LYS A 50 3.84 11.83 24.08
C LYS A 50 3.71 11.45 22.60
N PRO A 51 2.56 11.77 21.97
CA PRO A 51 2.28 11.40 20.58
C PRO A 51 3.43 11.76 19.63
N GLY A 52 3.88 10.78 18.85
CA GLY A 52 4.99 10.93 17.89
C GLY A 52 6.39 10.77 18.48
N SER A 53 6.53 10.57 19.80
CA SER A 53 7.80 10.18 20.41
C SER A 53 7.98 8.67 20.28
N LEU A 54 9.09 8.24 19.68
CA LEU A 54 9.51 6.84 19.71
C LEU A 54 9.78 6.41 21.16
N ASP A 55 9.17 5.31 21.59
CA ASP A 55 9.36 4.75 22.93
C ASP A 55 10.32 3.56 22.89
N ARG A 56 10.06 2.60 22.01
CA ARG A 56 10.84 1.37 21.87
C ARG A 56 11.06 0.99 20.41
N GLU A 57 12.19 0.36 20.11
CA GLU A 57 12.53 -0.16 18.79
C GLU A 57 13.16 -1.55 18.91
N ILE A 58 12.74 -2.49 18.07
CA ILE A 58 13.32 -3.82 17.93
C ILE A 58 13.62 -4.07 16.47
N GLU A 59 14.83 -4.54 16.19
CA GLU A 59 15.18 -5.08 14.88
C GLU A 59 15.04 -6.61 14.90
N LEU A 60 14.27 -7.16 13.95
CA LEU A 60 14.21 -8.59 13.71
C LEU A 60 15.08 -8.95 12.50
N THR A 61 16.02 -9.86 12.71
CA THR A 61 16.77 -10.51 11.63
C THR A 61 15.84 -11.41 10.81
N LYS A 62 16.10 -11.51 9.49
CA LYS A 62 15.29 -12.27 8.51
C LYS A 62 14.96 -13.71 8.98
N ASP A 63 13.79 -14.20 8.57
CA ASP A 63 13.24 -15.56 8.78
C ASP A 63 12.50 -15.85 10.10
N SER A 64 12.03 -14.84 10.83
CA SER A 64 11.11 -15.09 11.95
C SER A 64 9.75 -15.62 11.47
N ASP A 65 9.14 -16.55 12.22
CA ASP A 65 7.79 -17.04 11.94
C ASP A 65 6.75 -15.91 12.00
N PHE A 66 7.02 -14.89 12.81
CA PHE A 66 6.29 -13.64 12.82
C PHE A 66 6.29 -12.98 11.43
N GLN A 67 7.46 -12.76 10.82
CA GLN A 67 7.55 -12.10 9.50
C GLN A 67 6.80 -12.89 8.43
N LYS A 68 6.82 -14.24 8.49
CA LYS A 68 6.05 -15.09 7.58
C LYS A 68 4.55 -14.88 7.77
N ASN A 69 4.05 -14.94 9.00
CA ASN A 69 2.63 -14.76 9.31
C ASN A 69 2.14 -13.35 8.94
N PHE A 70 2.96 -12.34 9.24
CA PHE A 70 2.68 -10.95 8.89
C PHE A 70 2.59 -10.76 7.37
N ASN A 71 3.52 -11.34 6.61
CA ASN A 71 3.49 -11.30 5.14
C ASN A 71 2.28 -12.03 4.56
N VAL A 72 1.88 -13.17 5.14
CA VAL A 72 0.66 -13.87 4.75
C VAL A 72 -0.56 -12.98 4.94
N TRP A 73 -0.69 -12.31 6.09
CA TRP A 73 -1.79 -11.37 6.33
C TRP A 73 -1.75 -10.17 5.36
N LEU A 74 -0.58 -9.57 5.14
CA LEU A 74 -0.44 -8.41 4.25
C LEU A 74 -0.78 -8.74 2.79
N SER A 75 -0.57 -9.99 2.38
CA SER A 75 -0.89 -10.48 1.03
C SER A 75 -2.39 -10.71 0.78
N LYS A 76 -3.23 -10.72 1.84
CA LYS A 76 -4.68 -10.91 1.72
C LYS A 76 -5.33 -9.73 0.96
N PRO A 77 -6.48 -9.96 0.30
CA PRO A 77 -7.21 -8.89 -0.38
C PRO A 77 -7.83 -7.92 0.65
N HIS A 78 -7.21 -6.75 0.80
CA HIS A 78 -7.70 -5.65 1.64
C HIS A 78 -8.46 -4.61 0.80
N LYS A 79 -9.51 -4.00 1.36
CA LYS A 79 -10.24 -2.88 0.74
C LYS A 79 -9.48 -1.57 0.91
N LYS A 80 -8.36 -1.45 0.21
CA LYS A 80 -7.43 -0.32 0.31
C LYS A 80 -8.03 0.96 -0.26
N GLN A 81 -7.83 2.07 0.44
CA GLN A 81 -8.12 3.42 -0.03
C GLN A 81 -6.82 4.22 -0.09
N HIS A 82 -6.58 4.94 -1.17
CA HIS A 82 -5.42 5.82 -1.24
C HIS A 82 -5.59 6.97 -0.23
N SER A 83 -4.54 7.31 0.52
CA SER A 83 -4.59 8.36 1.55
C SER A 83 -3.44 9.35 1.40
N PHE A 84 -3.70 10.62 1.73
CA PHE A 84 -2.71 11.70 1.81
C PHE A 84 -2.61 12.28 3.22
N GLU A 85 -3.31 11.68 4.19
CA GLU A 85 -3.35 12.16 5.55
C GLU A 85 -2.05 11.84 6.29
N THR A 86 -1.74 12.67 7.30
CA THR A 86 -0.66 12.41 8.25
C THR A 86 -1.25 11.68 9.46
N TYR A 87 -0.60 10.59 9.86
CA TYR A 87 -1.04 9.75 10.97
C TYR A 87 -0.02 9.77 12.11
N VAL A 88 -0.52 9.64 13.34
CA VAL A 88 0.31 9.38 14.52
C VAL A 88 0.19 7.89 14.85
N PRO A 89 1.18 7.06 14.49
CA PRO A 89 1.12 5.63 14.75
C PRO A 89 1.32 5.33 16.22
N ILE A 90 0.73 4.21 16.67
CA ILE A 90 1.08 3.58 17.94
C ILE A 90 2.22 2.60 17.71
N LEU A 91 2.17 1.90 16.58
CA LEU A 91 3.13 0.85 16.23
C LEU A 91 3.41 0.92 14.73
N VAL A 92 4.68 0.82 14.37
CA VAL A 92 5.18 0.82 12.99
C VAL A 92 5.99 -0.43 12.76
N VAL A 93 5.72 -1.10 11.64
CA VAL A 93 6.51 -2.21 11.13
C VAL A 93 7.09 -1.78 9.79
N GLU A 94 8.41 -1.66 9.71
CA GLU A 94 9.10 -1.04 8.58
C GLU A 94 10.17 -1.95 7.98
N THR A 95 10.26 -1.90 6.65
CA THR A 95 11.43 -2.26 5.86
C THR A 95 11.81 -1.09 4.96
N ASP A 96 12.93 -1.20 4.25
CA ASP A 96 13.41 -0.16 3.33
C ASP A 96 12.40 0.28 2.25
N LYS A 97 11.35 -0.51 1.96
CA LYS A 97 10.38 -0.20 0.90
C LYS A 97 8.93 -0.20 1.34
N THR A 98 8.65 -0.67 2.56
CA THR A 98 7.29 -0.94 3.02
C THR A 98 7.20 -0.57 4.48
N MET A 99 6.18 0.20 4.84
CA MET A 99 5.89 0.59 6.21
C MET A 99 4.42 0.32 6.50
N VAL A 100 4.15 -0.41 7.58
CA VAL A 100 2.79 -0.69 8.06
C VAL A 100 2.63 -0.05 9.42
N ASN A 101 1.73 0.92 9.50
CA ASN A 101 1.41 1.66 10.71
C ASN A 101 0.06 1.20 11.26
N PHE A 102 0.03 0.90 12.56
CA PHE A 102 -1.21 0.67 13.30
C PHE A 102 -1.61 1.98 14.00
N VAL A 103 -2.74 2.54 13.58
CA VAL A 103 -3.26 3.86 14.00
C VAL A 103 -4.67 3.69 14.54
N GLY A 104 -4.80 3.49 15.86
CA GLY A 104 -6.08 3.12 16.47
C GLY A 104 -6.65 1.85 15.82
N ASP A 105 -7.83 1.99 15.20
CA ASP A 105 -8.54 0.91 14.48
C ASP A 105 -8.27 0.93 12.96
N THR A 106 -7.27 1.67 12.50
CA THR A 106 -6.89 1.79 11.08
C THR A 106 -5.49 1.25 10.85
N VAL A 107 -5.32 0.52 9.75
CA VAL A 107 -4.02 0.16 9.21
C VAL A 107 -3.66 1.13 8.09
N VAL A 108 -2.46 1.68 8.14
CA VAL A 108 -1.89 2.52 7.09
C VAL A 108 -0.68 1.81 6.52
N LEU A 109 -0.71 1.53 5.23
CA LEU A 109 0.42 0.99 4.49
C LEU A 109 1.02 2.08 3.63
N ALA A 110 2.29 2.39 3.84
CA ALA A 110 3.08 3.14 2.88
C ALA A 110 4.02 2.18 2.14
N SER A 111 4.10 2.32 0.82
CA SER A 111 5.00 1.54 -0.02
C SER A 111 5.64 2.39 -1.09
N ARG A 112 6.86 2.01 -1.50
CA ARG A 112 7.60 2.61 -2.62
C ARG A 112 8.25 1.53 -3.48
N GLU A 113 8.38 1.78 -4.77
CA GLU A 113 9.00 0.81 -5.69
C GLU A 113 10.52 0.75 -5.48
N ASN A 114 11.17 1.91 -5.34
CA ASN A 114 12.60 2.07 -5.04
C ASN A 114 12.82 2.93 -3.79
N GLN A 115 14.04 2.87 -3.23
CA GLN A 115 14.38 3.60 -2.00
C GLN A 115 14.33 5.13 -2.17
N ASP A 116 14.49 5.64 -3.38
CA ASP A 116 14.46 7.08 -3.65
C ASP A 116 13.08 7.58 -4.13
N ASP A 117 12.11 6.67 -4.26
CA ASP A 117 10.77 7.00 -4.74
C ASP A 117 9.89 7.63 -3.66
N VAL A 118 8.86 8.34 -4.12
CA VAL A 118 7.82 8.92 -3.27
C VAL A 118 6.98 7.79 -2.67
N TRP A 119 6.73 7.89 -1.36
CA TRP A 119 5.84 6.98 -0.67
C TRP A 119 4.41 7.10 -1.18
N THR A 120 3.83 5.96 -1.56
CA THR A 120 2.41 5.84 -1.86
C THR A 120 1.70 5.23 -0.67
N GLN A 121 0.63 5.85 -0.20
CA GLN A 121 -0.03 5.48 1.05
C GLN A 121 -1.44 4.96 0.81
N TYR A 122 -1.78 3.88 1.52
CA TYR A 122 -3.07 3.23 1.50
C TYR A 122 -3.57 2.99 2.92
N THR A 123 -4.88 3.03 3.13
CA THR A 123 -5.50 2.74 4.41
C THR A 123 -6.66 1.77 4.29
N TRP A 124 -6.92 1.04 5.37
CA TRP A 124 -8.12 0.25 5.56
C TRP A 124 -8.37 0.00 7.06
N PRO A 125 -9.60 -0.35 7.47
CA PRO A 125 -9.89 -0.72 8.86
C PRO A 125 -9.08 -1.96 9.30
N ALA A 126 -8.62 -1.98 10.54
CA ALA A 126 -7.97 -3.15 11.12
C ALA A 126 -8.96 -4.31 11.23
N ASP A 127 -8.62 -5.46 10.64
CA ASP A 127 -9.36 -6.71 10.82
C ASP A 127 -8.90 -7.43 12.10
N GLU A 128 -9.62 -8.49 12.48
CA GLU A 128 -9.30 -9.27 13.69
C GLU A 128 -7.85 -9.77 13.69
N GLU A 129 -7.33 -10.12 12.51
CA GLU A 129 -5.96 -10.60 12.35
C GLU A 129 -4.94 -9.47 12.52
N ALA A 130 -5.22 -8.27 12.01
CA ALA A 130 -4.40 -7.08 12.24
C ALA A 130 -4.32 -6.74 13.73
N ILE A 131 -5.45 -6.81 14.44
CA ILE A 131 -5.53 -6.58 15.88
C ILE A 131 -4.70 -7.62 16.64
N ARG A 132 -4.83 -8.90 16.27
CA ARG A 132 -4.04 -10.00 16.86
C ARG A 132 -2.54 -9.80 16.64
N LEU A 133 -2.11 -9.50 15.40
CA LEU A 133 -0.71 -9.24 15.07
C LEU A 133 -0.14 -8.02 15.80
N LYS A 134 -0.94 -6.94 15.92
CA LYS A 134 -0.56 -5.77 16.74
C LYS A 134 -0.32 -6.17 18.20
N GLY A 135 -1.20 -6.99 18.78
CA GLY A 135 -1.04 -7.52 20.14
C GLY A 135 0.25 -8.31 20.31
N GLU A 136 0.52 -9.27 19.41
CA GLU A 136 1.76 -10.07 19.43
C GLU A 136 3.02 -9.19 19.36
N LEU A 137 3.00 -8.14 18.54
CA LEU A 137 4.11 -7.20 18.42
C LEU A 137 4.34 -6.39 19.70
N LEU A 138 3.27 -5.93 20.35
CA LEU A 138 3.37 -5.20 21.62
C LEU A 138 3.89 -6.12 22.73
N GLU A 139 3.44 -7.38 22.78
CA GLU A 139 3.95 -8.39 23.70
C GLU A 139 5.45 -8.69 23.48
N LEU A 140 5.97 -8.60 22.26
CA LEU A 140 7.42 -8.75 22.02
C LEU A 140 8.24 -7.70 22.79
N PHE A 141 7.74 -6.46 22.88
CA PHE A 141 8.42 -5.41 23.63
C PHE A 141 8.35 -5.64 25.15
N GLU A 142 7.23 -6.14 25.67
CA GLU A 142 7.08 -6.50 27.09
C GLU A 142 8.01 -7.65 27.49
N ASN A 143 8.06 -8.71 26.69
CA ASN A 143 8.87 -9.89 26.97
C ASN A 143 10.40 -9.63 26.89
N GLN A 144 10.84 -8.61 26.16
CA GLN A 144 12.26 -8.20 26.18
C GLN A 144 12.64 -7.45 27.47
N ILE A 145 11.68 -6.78 28.13
CA ILE A 145 11.90 -6.13 29.43
C ILE A 145 12.14 -7.18 30.53
N ASP A 146 11.34 -8.25 30.54
CA ASP A 146 11.47 -9.33 31.52
C ASP A 146 12.79 -10.10 31.43
N ARG A 147 13.42 -10.13 30.25
CA ARG A 147 14.74 -10.74 30.05
C ARG A 147 15.90 -9.82 30.36
N ALA A 148 15.69 -8.51 30.34
CA ALA A 148 16.70 -7.50 30.66
C ALA A 148 16.74 -7.14 32.16
N ALA A 149 15.71 -7.50 32.93
CA ALA A 149 15.72 -7.41 34.38
C ALA A 149 16.69 -8.47 34.96
N PRO A 150 17.77 -8.08 35.67
CA PRO A 150 18.57 -9.05 36.39
C PRO A 150 17.72 -9.66 37.49
N ASN A 151 17.69 -11.00 37.56
CA ASN A 151 17.13 -11.73 38.70
C ASN A 151 17.76 -11.16 39.98
N ASN A 152 16.95 -10.53 40.83
CA ASN A 152 17.34 -10.16 42.20
C ASN A 152 17.60 -11.41 43.04
#